data_AF-A0A2D8LFD4-F1
#
_entry.id   AF-A0A2D8LFD4-F1
#
_cell.length_a   1.000
_cell.length_b   1.000
_cell.length_c   1.000
_cell.angle_alpha   90.00
_cell.angle_beta   90.00
_cell.angle_gamma   90.00
#
_symmetry.space_group_name_H-M   'P 1'
#
loop_
_entity.id
_entity.type
_entity.pdbx_description
1 polymer ?
#
loop_
_entity_poly.entity_id
_entity_poly.type
_entity_poly.pdbx_seq_one_letter_code
_entity_poly.pdbx_strand_id
1 'polypeptide(L)'
;TSSDVWDYSEITISETKQEGYLQSKIKQIMKAINRFPPMSNEATTFLINDSITWVPGLKEPSKSQLLNVAFMEGQNAIDRHPNYWKLHARLGVLYFEASKVSENEDDIIKYKRSAEKLFKDSIKLGPSRDDVYKMLITLYIYYDEYEEAAMIAGKYKNFLDSIHVELDSSYYQMISIIEYGNCTSNTKDYFVINKCISEIK
;
A
#
# COMPACT_ATOMS: atom_id res chain seq x y z
N THR A 1 4.36 -36.13 -0.55
CA THR A 1 4.89 -35.47 0.66
C THR A 1 5.15 -34.01 0.33
N SER A 2 4.14 -33.17 0.49
CA SER A 2 4.24 -31.69 0.47
C SER A 2 3.33 -31.10 1.56
N SER A 3 3.10 -31.89 2.62
CA SER A 3 2.07 -31.67 3.64
C SER A 3 2.59 -30.90 4.86
N ASP A 4 3.89 -30.71 5.00
CA ASP A 4 4.49 -30.28 6.28
C ASP A 4 5.38 -29.02 6.18
N VAL A 5 5.23 -28.22 5.11
CA VAL A 5 5.93 -26.92 5.01
C VAL A 5 5.07 -25.78 5.57
N TRP A 6 3.77 -26.03 5.78
CA TRP A 6 2.78 -24.98 6.03
C TRP A 6 1.79 -25.38 7.14
N ASP A 7 2.30 -25.90 8.25
CA ASP A 7 1.48 -26.09 9.45
C ASP A 7 1.21 -24.73 10.11
N TYR A 8 0.15 -24.07 9.66
CA TYR A 8 -0.35 -22.82 10.24
C TYR A 8 -1.03 -23.00 11.61
N SER A 9 -0.95 -24.18 12.24
CA SER A 9 -1.37 -24.38 13.62
C SER A 9 -0.47 -23.66 14.63
N GLU A 10 0.70 -23.18 14.19
CA GLU A 10 1.69 -22.46 15.02
C GLU A 10 1.52 -20.93 15.07
N ILE A 11 0.37 -20.38 14.66
CA ILE A 11 0.02 -19.00 15.06
C ILE A 11 -0.39 -19.04 16.55
N THR A 12 0.59 -19.21 17.43
CA THR A 12 0.43 -19.11 18.88
C THR A 12 0.44 -17.64 19.29
N ILE A 13 -0.75 -17.02 19.29
CA ILE A 13 -0.94 -15.65 19.78
C ILE A 13 -1.89 -15.73 20.99
N SER A 14 -1.39 -15.32 22.16
CA SER A 14 -2.03 -15.46 23.46
C SER A 14 -3.15 -14.42 23.70
N GLU A 15 -4.37 -14.94 23.86
CA GLU A 15 -5.50 -14.49 24.70
C GLU A 15 -5.79 -12.99 24.92
N THR A 16 -6.28 -12.30 23.89
CA THR A 16 -7.34 -11.28 24.07
C THR A 16 -8.51 -11.50 23.09
N LYS A 17 -9.72 -11.04 23.44
CA LYS A 17 -10.97 -11.27 22.66
C LYS A 17 -10.93 -10.75 21.22
N GLN A 18 -10.15 -9.69 20.94
CA GLN A 18 -9.98 -9.16 19.58
C GLN A 18 -8.99 -10.00 18.75
N GLU A 19 -7.98 -10.60 19.38
CA GLU A 19 -6.97 -11.41 18.70
C GLU A 19 -7.51 -12.79 18.30
N GLY A 20 -8.37 -13.40 19.12
CA GLY A 20 -9.06 -14.65 18.74
C GLY A 20 -10.03 -14.48 17.56
N TYR A 21 -10.66 -13.29 17.43
CA TYR A 21 -11.49 -12.95 16.28
C TYR A 21 -10.66 -12.82 15.00
N LEU A 22 -9.52 -12.13 15.08
CA LEU A 22 -8.58 -11.96 13.99
C LEU A 22 -8.10 -13.31 13.44
N GLN A 23 -7.66 -14.21 14.33
CA GLN A 23 -7.23 -15.56 13.95
C GLN A 23 -8.33 -16.36 13.25
N SER A 24 -9.54 -16.37 13.82
CA SER A 24 -10.68 -17.07 13.23
C SER A 24 -11.00 -16.54 11.83
N LYS A 25 -10.96 -15.21 11.64
CA LYS A 25 -11.21 -14.56 10.35
C LYS A 25 -10.12 -14.90 9.33
N ILE A 26 -8.83 -14.81 9.70
CA ILE A 26 -7.71 -15.20 8.83
C ILE A 26 -7.85 -16.68 8.41
N LYS A 27 -8.15 -17.58 9.35
CA LYS A 27 -8.33 -19.02 9.05
C LYS A 27 -9.45 -19.26 8.04
N GLN A 28 -10.56 -18.52 8.13
CA GLN A 28 -11.66 -18.61 7.17
C GLN A 28 -11.26 -18.06 5.80
N ILE A 29 -10.56 -16.92 5.76
CA ILE A 29 -10.05 -16.32 4.53
C ILE A 29 -9.06 -17.27 3.84
N MET A 30 -8.10 -17.86 4.57
CA MET A 30 -7.15 -18.82 4.02
C MET A 30 -7.85 -20.07 3.49
N LYS A 31 -8.89 -20.55 4.17
CA LYS A 31 -9.72 -21.65 3.66
C LYS A 31 -10.40 -21.25 2.34
N ALA A 32 -10.87 -20.01 2.21
CA ALA A 32 -11.45 -19.50 0.96
C ALA A 32 -10.40 -19.44 -0.15
N ILE A 33 -9.23 -18.87 0.12
CA ILE A 33 -8.11 -18.76 -0.83
C ILE A 33 -7.70 -20.13 -1.37
N ASN A 34 -7.53 -21.11 -0.49
CA ASN A 34 -6.97 -22.42 -0.81
C ASN A 34 -7.98 -23.43 -1.36
N ARG A 35 -9.25 -23.37 -0.95
CA ARG A 35 -10.26 -24.38 -1.32
C ARG A 35 -11.24 -23.90 -2.37
N PHE A 36 -11.34 -22.60 -2.62
CA PHE A 36 -12.31 -22.03 -3.56
C PHE A 36 -11.60 -21.10 -4.54
N PRO A 37 -10.96 -21.64 -5.61
CA PRO A 37 -10.25 -20.85 -6.61
C PRO A 37 -11.06 -19.67 -7.18
N PRO A 38 -12.37 -19.78 -7.45
CA PRO A 38 -13.17 -18.65 -7.94
C PRO A 38 -13.29 -17.48 -6.96
N MET A 39 -13.15 -17.73 -5.65
CA MET A 39 -13.25 -16.70 -4.60
C MET A 39 -11.88 -16.26 -4.07
N SER A 40 -10.80 -16.82 -4.62
CA SER A 40 -9.45 -16.65 -4.09
C SER A 40 -8.98 -15.19 -4.22
N ASN A 41 -9.38 -14.50 -5.29
CA ASN A 41 -9.03 -13.10 -5.52
C ASN A 41 -9.74 -12.15 -4.54
N GLU A 42 -11.03 -12.35 -4.34
CA GLU A 42 -11.83 -11.59 -3.37
C GLU A 42 -11.34 -11.85 -1.95
N ALA A 43 -11.07 -13.12 -1.60
CA ALA A 43 -10.54 -13.49 -0.29
C ALA A 43 -9.15 -12.85 -0.03
N THR A 44 -8.26 -12.87 -1.01
CA THR A 44 -6.95 -12.18 -0.93
C THR A 44 -7.14 -10.67 -0.80
N THR A 45 -8.13 -10.11 -1.50
CA THR A 45 -8.46 -8.68 -1.39
C THR A 45 -8.92 -8.31 0.01
N PHE A 46 -9.76 -9.15 0.65
CA PHE A 46 -10.16 -8.97 2.04
C PHE A 46 -8.97 -9.05 2.99
N LEU A 47 -8.08 -10.04 2.81
CA LEU A 47 -6.87 -10.18 3.60
C LEU A 47 -6.00 -8.91 3.56
N ILE A 48 -5.73 -8.37 2.36
CA ILE A 48 -4.91 -7.17 2.20
C ILE A 48 -5.56 -5.96 2.86
N ASN A 49 -6.86 -5.74 2.61
CA ASN A 49 -7.60 -4.60 3.19
C ASN A 49 -7.69 -4.65 4.71
N ASP A 50 -7.97 -5.83 5.25
CA ASP A 50 -7.97 -6.07 6.68
C ASP A 50 -6.59 -5.80 7.29
N SER A 51 -5.53 -6.25 6.61
CA SER A 51 -4.14 -6.03 7.04
C SER A 51 -3.79 -4.55 7.08
N ILE A 52 -4.15 -3.77 6.05
CA ILE A 52 -3.99 -2.30 6.03
C ILE A 52 -4.64 -1.67 7.28
N THR A 53 -5.82 -2.15 7.67
CA THR A 53 -6.59 -1.60 8.79
C THR A 53 -5.99 -1.97 10.15
N TRP A 54 -5.50 -3.21 10.30
CA TRP A 54 -5.12 -3.75 11.61
C TRP A 54 -3.63 -3.57 11.94
N VAL A 55 -2.76 -3.62 10.94
CA VAL A 55 -1.29 -3.56 11.12
C VAL A 55 -0.82 -2.39 12.02
N PRO A 56 -1.36 -1.17 11.92
CA PRO A 56 -0.96 -0.06 12.80
C PRO A 56 -1.23 -0.30 14.30
N GLY A 57 -2.24 -1.11 14.63
CA GLY A 57 -2.64 -1.40 16.01
C GLY A 57 -2.06 -2.69 16.59
N LEU A 58 -1.39 -3.51 15.78
CA LEU A 58 -0.84 -4.80 16.21
C LEU A 58 0.56 -4.65 16.80
N LYS A 59 0.84 -5.45 17.84
CA LYS A 59 2.19 -5.63 18.39
C LYS A 59 2.88 -6.84 17.75
N GLU A 60 4.19 -6.91 17.88
CA GLU A 60 4.93 -8.12 17.54
C GLU A 60 4.58 -9.29 18.49
N PRO A 61 4.56 -10.55 17.99
CA PRO A 61 4.86 -10.98 16.62
C PRO A 61 3.65 -10.94 15.66
N SER A 62 2.45 -10.64 16.17
CA SER A 62 1.18 -10.67 15.41
C SER A 62 1.21 -9.77 14.18
N LYS A 63 1.84 -8.59 14.28
CA LYS A 63 2.03 -7.65 13.17
C LYS A 63 2.82 -8.31 12.03
N SER A 64 4.03 -8.80 12.30
CA SER A 64 4.88 -9.46 11.31
C SER A 64 4.24 -10.71 10.73
N GLN A 65 3.54 -11.52 11.55
CA GLN A 65 2.83 -12.71 11.09
C GLN A 65 1.73 -12.36 10.08
N LEU A 66 0.89 -11.35 10.38
CA LEU A 66 -0.16 -10.91 9.47
C LEU A 66 0.43 -10.35 8.17
N LEU A 67 1.47 -9.52 8.27
CA LEU A 67 2.15 -8.94 7.10
C LEU A 67 2.73 -10.03 6.20
N ASN A 68 3.42 -11.03 6.76
CA ASN A 68 4.01 -12.12 5.99
C ASN A 68 2.95 -12.89 5.20
N VAL A 69 1.82 -13.23 5.82
CA VAL A 69 0.71 -13.93 5.15
C VAL A 69 0.11 -13.05 4.05
N ALA A 70 -0.18 -11.79 4.35
CA ALA A 70 -0.79 -10.87 3.40
C ALA A 70 0.11 -10.54 2.20
N PHE A 71 1.43 -10.40 2.42
CA PHE A 71 2.39 -10.20 1.33
C PHE A 71 2.51 -11.43 0.44
N MET A 72 2.60 -12.62 1.03
CA MET A 72 2.71 -13.87 0.28
C MET A 72 1.47 -14.11 -0.58
N GLU A 73 0.28 -14.03 0.01
CA GLU A 73 -0.97 -14.26 -0.73
C GLU A 73 -1.25 -13.16 -1.75
N GLY A 74 -0.92 -11.92 -1.43
CA GLY A 74 -0.98 -10.81 -2.38
C GLY A 74 -0.09 -11.05 -3.60
N GLN A 75 1.14 -11.51 -3.40
CA GLN A 75 2.05 -11.86 -4.49
C GLN A 75 1.53 -13.05 -5.30
N ASN A 76 1.05 -14.12 -4.64
CA ASN A 76 0.44 -15.27 -5.31
C ASN A 76 -0.77 -14.87 -6.16
N ALA A 77 -1.57 -13.89 -5.72
CA ALA A 77 -2.68 -13.37 -6.51
C ALA A 77 -2.21 -12.58 -7.73
N ILE A 78 -1.15 -11.79 -7.60
CA ILE A 78 -0.51 -11.10 -8.74
C ILE A 78 0.04 -12.12 -9.74
N ASP A 79 0.73 -13.16 -9.28
CA ASP A 79 1.33 -14.17 -10.17
C ASP A 79 0.26 -14.92 -10.98
N ARG A 80 -0.92 -15.15 -10.39
CA ARG A 80 -2.09 -15.73 -11.07
C ARG A 80 -2.78 -14.75 -12.03
N HIS A 81 -2.75 -13.46 -11.72
CA HIS A 81 -3.42 -12.41 -12.48
C HIS A 81 -2.53 -11.18 -12.72
N PRO A 82 -1.42 -11.32 -13.47
CA PRO A 82 -0.37 -10.30 -13.53
C PRO A 82 -0.84 -8.98 -14.15
N ASN A 83 -1.87 -9.03 -14.99
CA ASN A 83 -2.43 -7.85 -15.68
C ASN A 83 -3.51 -7.12 -14.87
N TYR A 84 -3.86 -7.59 -13.67
CA TYR A 84 -4.93 -6.97 -12.88
C TYR A 84 -4.39 -5.83 -11.99
N TRP A 85 -4.40 -4.61 -12.54
CA TRP A 85 -3.81 -3.41 -11.92
C TRP A 85 -4.22 -3.18 -10.44
N LYS A 86 -5.45 -3.55 -10.05
CA LYS A 86 -5.95 -3.35 -8.67
C LYS A 86 -5.19 -4.17 -7.64
N LEU A 87 -4.72 -5.37 -7.98
CA LEU A 87 -3.93 -6.20 -7.07
C LEU A 87 -2.59 -5.55 -6.77
N HIS A 88 -1.92 -5.06 -7.81
CA HIS A 88 -0.68 -4.30 -7.68
C HIS A 88 -0.89 -3.08 -6.78
N ALA A 89 -1.92 -2.25 -7.04
CA ALA A 89 -2.20 -1.07 -6.24
C ALA A 89 -2.46 -1.42 -4.76
N ARG A 90 -3.31 -2.41 -4.48
CA ARG A 90 -3.67 -2.79 -3.10
C ARG A 90 -2.48 -3.35 -2.32
N LEU A 91 -1.69 -4.22 -2.94
CA LEU A 91 -0.48 -4.74 -2.31
C LEU A 91 0.55 -3.62 -2.10
N GLY A 92 0.65 -2.68 -3.04
CA GLY A 92 1.49 -1.48 -2.89
C GLY A 92 1.09 -0.63 -1.68
N VAL A 93 -0.22 -0.41 -1.46
CA VAL A 93 -0.71 0.28 -0.26
C VAL A 93 -0.31 -0.47 1.00
N LEU A 94 -0.48 -1.80 1.06
CA LEU A 94 -0.10 -2.57 2.24
C LEU A 94 1.39 -2.46 2.55
N TYR A 95 2.26 -2.54 1.54
CA TYR A 95 3.70 -2.32 1.73
C TYR A 95 3.99 -0.90 2.22
N PHE A 96 3.33 0.12 1.67
CA PHE A 96 3.51 1.49 2.14
C PHE A 96 3.08 1.65 3.60
N GLU A 97 1.92 1.14 3.99
CA GLU A 97 1.45 1.15 5.38
C GLU A 97 2.40 0.41 6.31
N ALA A 98 2.89 -0.77 5.91
CA ALA A 98 3.88 -1.53 6.67
C ALA A 98 5.18 -0.74 6.87
N SER A 99 5.64 0.00 5.86
CA SER A 99 6.84 0.83 5.95
C SER A 99 6.71 1.95 7.00
N LYS A 100 5.52 2.53 7.17
CA LYS A 100 5.28 3.61 8.15
C LYS A 100 5.28 3.15 9.60
N VAL A 101 4.99 1.87 9.84
CA VAL A 101 4.84 1.29 11.20
C VAL A 101 5.97 0.33 11.57
N SER A 102 6.93 0.15 10.68
CA SER A 102 8.13 -0.64 10.93
C SER A 102 9.13 0.17 11.75
N GLU A 103 9.77 -0.47 12.71
CA GLU A 103 10.89 0.10 13.48
C GLU A 103 12.25 -0.36 12.93
N ASN A 104 12.25 -1.33 12.01
CA ASN A 104 13.45 -1.86 11.38
C ASN A 104 13.73 -1.13 10.05
N GLU A 105 14.90 -0.49 9.95
CA GLU A 105 15.31 0.29 8.77
C GLU A 105 15.39 -0.53 7.48
N ASP A 106 15.89 -1.78 7.54
CA ASP A 106 15.97 -2.66 6.38
C ASP A 106 14.56 -2.99 5.84
N ASP A 107 13.61 -3.24 6.75
CA ASP A 107 12.21 -3.47 6.39
C ASP A 107 11.55 -2.22 5.82
N ILE A 108 11.83 -1.03 6.36
CA ILE A 108 11.33 0.24 5.82
C ILE A 108 11.79 0.39 4.36
N ILE A 109 13.09 0.22 4.09
CA ILE A 109 13.67 0.33 2.74
C ILE A 109 13.06 -0.71 1.81
N LYS A 110 12.95 -1.96 2.25
CA LYS A 110 12.37 -3.06 1.48
C LYS A 110 10.91 -2.80 1.13
N TYR A 111 10.10 -2.40 2.12
CA TYR A 111 8.67 -2.15 1.94
C TYR A 111 8.42 -0.93 1.06
N LYS A 112 9.16 0.16 1.24
CA LYS A 112 9.10 1.33 0.35
C LYS A 112 9.36 0.94 -1.10
N ARG A 113 10.48 0.24 -1.38
CA ARG A 113 10.84 -0.21 -2.74
C ARG A 113 9.77 -1.11 -3.36
N SER A 114 9.22 -2.03 -2.58
CA SER A 114 8.14 -2.92 -3.03
C SER A 114 6.88 -2.14 -3.37
N ALA A 115 6.46 -1.20 -2.50
CA ALA A 115 5.31 -0.34 -2.74
C ALA A 115 5.47 0.51 -4.02
N GLU A 116 6.62 1.17 -4.16
CA GLU A 116 6.95 1.98 -5.33
C GLU A 116 6.87 1.17 -6.63
N LYS A 117 7.48 -0.01 -6.66
CA LYS A 117 7.43 -0.92 -7.81
C LYS A 117 5.99 -1.31 -8.14
N LEU A 118 5.21 -1.71 -7.15
CA LEU A 118 3.82 -2.14 -7.33
C LEU A 118 2.92 -1.00 -7.83
N PHE A 119 3.10 0.22 -7.34
CA PHE A 119 2.37 1.37 -7.87
C PHE A 119 2.75 1.66 -9.32
N LYS A 120 4.05 1.61 -9.67
CA LYS A 120 4.51 1.78 -11.06
C LYS A 120 3.95 0.70 -11.99
N ASP A 121 3.95 -0.56 -11.55
CA ASP A 121 3.38 -1.69 -12.29
C ASP A 121 1.85 -1.50 -12.49
N SER A 122 1.15 -1.05 -11.44
CA SER A 122 -0.28 -0.74 -11.51
C SER A 122 -0.61 0.39 -12.49
N ILE A 123 0.15 1.50 -12.44
CA ILE A 123 0.01 2.63 -13.36
C ILE A 123 0.24 2.20 -14.81
N LYS A 124 1.26 1.36 -15.06
CA LYS A 124 1.53 0.83 -16.40
C LYS A 124 0.36 0.02 -16.96
N LEU A 125 -0.30 -0.77 -16.10
CA LEU A 125 -1.46 -1.60 -16.47
C LEU A 125 -2.77 -0.79 -16.57
N GLY A 126 -2.87 0.33 -15.85
CA GLY A 126 -4.05 1.19 -15.80
C GLY A 126 -3.66 2.67 -15.71
N PRO A 127 -3.20 3.30 -16.79
CA PRO A 127 -2.67 4.67 -16.75
C PRO A 127 -3.74 5.74 -16.49
N SER A 128 -5.03 5.40 -16.63
CA SER A 128 -6.17 6.26 -16.29
C SER A 128 -6.54 6.26 -14.80
N ARG A 129 -5.82 5.53 -13.95
CA ARG A 129 -6.15 5.39 -12.52
C ARG A 129 -5.43 6.44 -11.69
N ASP A 130 -5.98 7.64 -11.67
CA ASP A 130 -5.41 8.81 -10.97
C ASP A 130 -5.15 8.56 -9.47
N ASP A 131 -6.01 7.78 -8.81
CA ASP A 131 -5.81 7.37 -7.41
C ASP A 131 -4.45 6.70 -7.16
N VAL A 132 -3.95 5.91 -8.12
CA VAL A 132 -2.67 5.20 -7.98
C VAL A 132 -1.50 6.17 -8.13
N TYR A 133 -1.62 7.19 -8.99
CA TYR A 133 -0.63 8.27 -9.07
C TYR A 133 -0.59 9.07 -7.77
N LYS A 134 -1.76 9.41 -7.20
CA LYS A 134 -1.85 10.09 -5.90
C LYS A 134 -1.17 9.28 -4.79
N MET A 135 -1.40 7.96 -4.74
CA MET A 135 -0.74 7.10 -3.75
C MET A 135 0.79 7.05 -3.91
N LEU A 136 1.29 6.96 -5.15
CA LEU A 136 2.73 6.98 -5.40
C LEU A 136 3.36 8.34 -5.05
N ILE A 137 2.67 9.44 -5.37
CA ILE A 137 3.07 10.79 -4.95
C ILE A 137 3.13 10.88 -3.42
N THR A 138 2.09 10.43 -2.71
CA THR A 138 2.07 10.42 -1.25
C THR A 138 3.21 9.59 -0.66
N LEU A 139 3.55 8.45 -1.28
CA LEU A 139 4.71 7.66 -0.87
C LEU A 139 6.00 8.48 -0.98
N TYR A 140 6.23 9.16 -2.10
CA TYR A 140 7.44 9.95 -2.28
C TYR A 140 7.50 11.15 -1.33
N ILE A 141 6.39 11.87 -1.14
CA ILE A 141 6.32 12.99 -0.19
C ILE A 141 6.58 12.52 1.24
N TYR A 142 6.09 11.34 1.65
CA TYR A 142 6.35 10.80 2.98
C TYR A 142 7.84 10.55 3.24
N TYR A 143 8.62 10.27 2.19
CA TYR A 143 10.07 10.05 2.26
C TYR A 143 10.90 11.23 1.72
N ASP A 144 10.31 12.44 1.69
CA ASP A 144 10.96 13.68 1.25
C ASP A 144 11.51 13.67 -0.20
N GLU A 145 10.93 12.84 -1.08
CA GLU A 145 11.31 12.65 -2.50
C GLU A 145 10.44 13.51 -3.45
N TYR A 146 10.52 14.84 -3.31
CA TYR A 146 9.64 15.77 -4.05
C TYR A 146 9.87 15.78 -5.56
N GLU A 147 11.11 15.58 -6.00
CA GLU A 147 11.44 15.54 -7.43
C GLU A 147 10.75 14.34 -8.10
N GLU A 148 10.78 13.18 -7.44
CA GLU A 148 10.09 11.97 -7.85
C GLU A 148 8.58 12.17 -7.87
N ALA A 149 8.02 12.82 -6.84
CA ALA A 149 6.60 13.16 -6.78
C ALA A 149 6.18 14.05 -7.97
N ALA A 150 6.95 15.10 -8.27
CA ALA A 150 6.72 15.98 -9.43
C ALA A 150 6.83 15.23 -10.76
N MET A 151 7.79 14.31 -10.89
CA MET A 151 7.90 13.45 -12.08
C MET A 151 6.66 12.57 -12.28
N ILE A 152 6.03 12.06 -11.22
CA ILE A 152 4.80 11.28 -11.33
C ILE A 152 3.60 12.14 -11.74
N ALA A 153 3.46 13.34 -11.19
CA ALA A 153 2.42 14.28 -11.65
C ALA A 153 2.59 14.63 -13.15
N GLY A 154 3.84 14.84 -13.59
CA GLY A 154 4.19 15.02 -15.00
C GLY A 154 3.81 13.81 -15.87
N LYS A 155 4.00 12.58 -15.38
CA LYS A 155 3.55 11.37 -16.09
C LYS A 155 2.03 11.32 -16.26
N TYR A 156 1.28 11.71 -15.23
CA TYR A 156 -0.19 11.77 -15.33
C TYR A 156 -0.65 12.82 -16.33
N LYS A 157 -0.03 14.01 -16.32
CA LYS A 157 -0.24 15.03 -17.36
C LYS A 157 0.02 14.49 -18.76
N ASN A 158 1.15 13.84 -18.99
CA ASN A 158 1.48 13.26 -20.29
C ASN A 158 0.46 12.20 -20.73
N PHE A 159 -0.12 11.44 -19.79
CA PHE A 159 -1.21 10.52 -20.08
C PHE A 159 -2.47 11.28 -20.53
N LEU A 160 -2.90 12.32 -19.83
CA LEU A 160 -4.05 13.15 -20.22
C LEU A 160 -3.84 13.76 -21.62
N ASP A 161 -2.66 14.33 -21.87
CA ASP A 161 -2.27 14.87 -23.16
C ASP A 161 -2.36 13.81 -24.28
N SER A 162 -1.92 12.57 -24.00
CA SER A 162 -1.94 11.46 -24.97
C SER A 162 -3.35 11.00 -25.37
N ILE A 163 -4.35 11.24 -24.52
CA ILE A 163 -5.76 10.95 -24.81
C ILE A 163 -6.56 12.20 -25.20
N HIS A 164 -5.86 13.33 -25.42
CA HIS A 164 -6.44 14.63 -25.78
C HIS A 164 -7.49 15.13 -24.77
N VAL A 165 -7.24 14.92 -23.48
CA VAL A 165 -8.07 15.40 -22.38
C VAL A 165 -7.36 16.56 -21.69
N GLU A 166 -8.10 17.62 -21.38
CA GLU A 166 -7.57 18.74 -20.60
C GLU A 166 -7.16 18.30 -19.19
N LEU A 167 -6.30 19.09 -18.53
CA LEU A 167 -5.92 18.84 -17.14
C LEU A 167 -7.16 18.83 -16.25
N ASP A 168 -7.40 17.70 -15.58
CA ASP A 168 -8.57 17.49 -14.74
C ASP A 168 -8.33 17.86 -13.27
N SER A 169 -9.40 17.77 -12.47
CA SER A 169 -9.34 18.05 -11.03
C SER A 169 -8.35 17.14 -10.30
N SER A 170 -8.14 15.91 -10.79
CA SER A 170 -7.20 14.96 -10.20
C SER A 170 -5.75 15.39 -10.38
N TYR A 171 -5.40 15.95 -11.53
CA TYR A 171 -4.07 16.55 -11.74
C TYR A 171 -3.83 17.70 -10.76
N TYR A 172 -4.77 18.63 -10.60
CA TYR A 172 -4.61 19.75 -9.67
C TYR A 172 -4.54 19.29 -8.19
N GLN A 173 -5.26 18.23 -7.83
CA GLN A 173 -5.10 17.60 -6.51
C GLN A 173 -3.69 17.04 -6.30
N MET A 174 -3.09 16.40 -7.33
CA MET A 174 -1.71 15.91 -7.23
C MET A 174 -0.71 17.05 -7.02
N ILE A 175 -0.85 18.15 -7.75
CA ILE A 175 -0.01 19.35 -7.56
C ILE A 175 -0.19 19.91 -6.16
N SER A 176 -1.42 20.01 -5.67
CA SER A 176 -1.69 20.46 -4.30
C SER A 176 -1.05 19.54 -3.25
N ILE A 177 -1.06 18.21 -3.43
CA ILE A 177 -0.36 17.28 -2.53
C ILE A 177 1.14 17.54 -2.54
N ILE A 178 1.75 17.85 -3.69
CA ILE A 178 3.19 18.11 -3.78
C ILE A 178 3.55 19.44 -3.13
N GLU A 179 2.78 20.49 -3.41
CA GLU A 179 3.02 21.85 -2.91
C GLU A 179 2.79 21.96 -1.39
N TYR A 180 1.73 21.32 -0.89
CA TYR A 180 1.27 21.50 0.49
C TYR A 180 1.35 20.22 1.34
N GLY A 181 1.80 19.09 0.81
CA GLY A 181 1.91 17.83 1.56
C GLY A 181 2.80 17.95 2.79
N ASN A 182 3.74 18.89 2.77
CA ASN A 182 4.58 19.20 3.92
C ASN A 182 3.92 20.00 5.02
N CYS A 183 2.83 20.70 4.72
CA CYS A 183 2.07 21.41 5.72
C CYS A 183 1.19 20.45 6.53
N THR A 184 1.05 19.19 6.09
CA THR A 184 0.27 18.14 6.75
C THR A 184 1.13 17.00 7.30
N SER A 185 2.37 16.82 6.81
CA SER A 185 3.36 15.95 7.45
C SER A 185 4.03 16.70 8.60
N ASN A 186 4.29 16.02 9.73
CA ASN A 186 4.99 16.57 10.91
C ASN A 186 6.48 16.84 10.60
N THR A 187 6.77 17.62 9.56
CA THR A 187 8.12 18.05 9.22
C THR A 187 8.68 18.91 10.36
N LYS A 188 9.94 18.65 10.73
CA LYS A 188 10.69 19.48 11.69
C LYS A 188 11.49 20.59 11.00
N ASP A 189 11.38 20.71 9.67
CA ASP A 189 12.09 21.72 8.90
C ASP A 189 11.42 23.10 9.08
N TYR A 190 12.16 24.01 9.71
CA TYR A 190 11.71 25.37 10.01
C TYR A 190 11.33 26.17 8.75
N PHE A 191 12.06 26.01 7.64
CA PHE A 191 11.78 26.75 6.40
C PHE A 191 10.47 26.29 5.78
N VAL A 192 10.20 24.99 5.85
CA VAL A 192 8.97 24.39 5.37
C VAL A 192 7.78 24.84 6.22
N ILE A 193 7.89 24.81 7.55
CA ILE A 193 6.87 25.32 8.47
C ILE A 193 6.59 26.81 8.20
N ASN A 194 7.63 27.63 8.06
CA ASN A 194 7.48 29.08 7.84
C ASN A 194 6.81 29.38 6.49
N LYS A 195 7.16 28.64 5.43
CA LYS A 195 6.50 28.76 4.12
C LYS A 195 5.01 28.38 4.21
N CYS A 196 4.69 27.26 4.85
CA CYS A 196 3.32 26.82 5.09
C CYS A 196 2.49 27.88 5.84
N ILE A 197 3.05 28.50 6.88
CA ILE A 197 2.37 29.57 7.65
C ILE A 197 2.16 30.82 6.78
N SER A 198 3.14 31.19 5.96
CA SER A 198 3.10 32.42 5.15
C SER A 198 2.07 32.40 4.00
N GLU A 199 1.65 31.20 3.57
CA GLU A 199 0.73 31.00 2.45
C GLU A 199 -0.74 30.87 2.89
N ILE A 200 -1.01 30.76 4.21
CA ILE A 200 -2.36 30.84 4.78
C ILE A 200 -2.81 32.31 4.79
N LYS A 201 -3.81 32.64 3.96
CA LYS A 201 -4.47 33.95 3.94
C LYS A 201 -5.67 34.00 4.88
#